data_AF-A0A924EY26-F1
#
_entry.id   AF-A0A924EY26-F1
#
_cell.length_a   1.000
_cell.length_b   1.000
_cell.length_c   1.000
_cell.angle_alpha   90.00
_cell.angle_beta   90.00
_cell.angle_gamma   90.00
#
_symmetry.space_group_name_H-M   'P 1'
#
loop_
_entity.id
_entity.type
_entity.pdbx_description
1 polymer ?
#
loop_
_entity_poly.entity_id
_entity_poly.type
_entity_poly.pdbx_seq_one_letter_code
_entity_poly.pdbx_strand_id
1 'polypeptide(L)' 'NWLISRRSVEPWRMSAADYLAAPGGGPLTGREVATPWDPALATAMRERGHAVHEERVVDVLLADWNGV' A
#
# COMPACT_ATOMS: atom_id res chain seq x y z
N ASN A 1 -10.05 7.15 5.74
CA ASN A 1 -9.98 5.94 6.57
C ASN A 1 -10.26 6.33 8.02
N TRP A 2 -11.35 5.84 8.63
CA TRP A 2 -11.78 6.24 9.99
C TRP A 2 -10.76 5.85 11.07
N LEU A 3 -10.06 4.74 10.88
CA LEU A 3 -9.07 4.21 11.84
C LEU A 3 -7.97 5.24 12.08
N ILE A 4 -7.34 5.73 11.01
CA ILE A 4 -6.25 6.70 11.06
C ILE A 4 -6.70 8.06 11.62
N SER A 5 -7.91 8.50 11.28
CA SER A 5 -8.43 9.78 11.78
C SER A 5 -8.81 9.76 13.26
N ARG A 6 -8.99 8.58 13.86
CA ARG A 6 -9.57 8.44 15.22
C ARG A 6 -8.69 7.67 16.20
N ARG A 7 -7.74 6.91 15.66
CA ARG A 7 -6.71 6.18 16.37
C ARG A 7 -5.42 6.57 15.68
N SER A 8 -4.40 7.03 16.41
CA SER A 8 -3.08 7.38 15.87
C SER A 8 -2.33 6.14 15.40
N VAL A 9 -2.94 5.37 14.50
CA VAL A 9 -2.42 4.16 13.90
C VAL A 9 -1.81 4.52 12.57
N GLU A 10 -0.62 3.99 12.34
CA GLU A 10 0.09 4.12 11.10
C GLU A 10 -0.16 2.87 10.25
N PRO A 11 -0.61 3.00 9.00
CA PRO A 11 -0.79 1.85 8.12
C PRO A 11 0.54 1.13 7.89
N TRP A 12 0.59 -0.15 8.20
CA TRP A 12 1.81 -0.92 8.02
C TRP A 12 2.06 -1.17 6.54
N ARG A 13 3.14 -0.58 6.02
CA ARG A 13 3.64 -0.74 4.64
C ARG A 13 2.61 -0.44 3.54
N MET A 14 1.76 0.55 3.78
CA MET A 14 0.79 1.05 2.79
C MET A 14 1.21 2.43 2.26
N SER A 15 2.51 2.70 2.11
CA SER A 15 3.01 3.97 1.54
C SER A 15 3.21 3.88 0.02
N ALA A 16 3.41 5.04 -0.62
CA ALA A 16 3.82 5.13 -2.02
C ALA A 16 5.16 4.42 -2.27
N ALA A 17 6.10 4.51 -1.33
CA ALA A 17 7.39 3.83 -1.42
C ALA A 17 7.22 2.31 -1.41
N ASP A 18 6.40 1.77 -0.50
CA ASP A 18 6.09 0.34 -0.45
C ASP A 18 5.39 -0.13 -1.73
N TYR A 19 4.43 0.64 -2.23
CA TYR A 19 3.72 0.33 -3.46
C TYR A 19 4.68 0.24 -4.66
N LEU A 20 5.61 1.20 -4.79
CA LEU A 20 6.58 1.24 -5.89
C LEU A 20 7.62 0.11 -5.78
N ALA A 21 8.00 -0.27 -4.55
CA ALA A 21 8.93 -1.37 -4.30
C ALA A 21 8.29 -2.75 -4.52
N ALA A 22 6.98 -2.88 -4.38
CA ALA A 22 6.30 -4.16 -4.47
C ALA A 22 6.22 -4.67 -5.92
N PRO A 23 6.38 -5.99 -6.15
CA PRO A 23 6.21 -6.58 -7.47
C PRO A 23 4.77 -6.40 -7.97
N GLY A 24 4.64 -5.73 -9.12
CA GLY A 24 3.37 -5.45 -9.77
C GLY A 24 2.67 -6.74 -10.22
N GLY A 25 1.35 -6.72 -10.25
CA GLY A 25 0.52 -7.80 -10.75
C GLY A 25 -0.10 -7.47 -12.10
N GLY A 26 -1.37 -7.85 -12.27
CA GLY A 26 -2.16 -7.41 -13.40
C GLY A 26 -2.50 -5.92 -13.34
N PRO A 27 -3.21 -5.42 -14.37
CA PRO A 27 -3.67 -4.03 -14.41
C PRO A 27 -4.45 -3.65 -13.15
N LEU A 28 -4.18 -2.46 -12.63
CA LEU A 28 -5.00 -1.86 -11.58
C LEU A 28 -6.38 -1.56 -12.17
N THR A 29 -7.41 -2.19 -11.61
CA THR A 29 -8.80 -2.01 -12.01
C THR A 29 -9.61 -1.41 -10.87
N GLY A 30 -10.67 -0.66 -11.19
CA GLY A 30 -11.54 -0.02 -10.22
C GLY A 30 -11.37 1.50 -10.16
N ARG A 31 -12.11 2.12 -9.23
CA ARG A 31 -12.15 3.57 -9.05
C ARG A 31 -11.00 4.02 -8.14
N GLU A 32 -10.30 5.08 -8.53
CA GLU A 32 -9.31 5.74 -7.66
C GLU A 32 -9.94 6.14 -6.33
N VAL A 33 -9.24 5.86 -5.23
CA VAL A 33 -9.67 6.21 -3.87
C VAL A 33 -8.60 7.11 -3.26
N ALA A 34 -9.04 8.16 -2.56
CA ALA A 34 -8.13 9.02 -1.83
C ALA A 34 -7.35 8.22 -0.78
N THR A 35 -6.04 8.46 -0.71
CA THR A 35 -5.11 7.83 0.24
C THR A 35 -4.68 8.87 1.29
N PRO A 36 -5.55 9.25 2.25
CA PRO A 36 -5.29 10.36 3.18
C PRO A 36 -4.10 10.13 4.11
N TRP A 37 -3.61 8.89 4.23
CA TRP A 37 -2.40 8.57 5.01
C TRP A 37 -1.11 8.75 4.21
N ASP A 38 -1.19 8.74 2.89
CA ASP A 38 -0.09 9.06 1.99
C ASP A 38 -0.68 9.58 0.66
N PRO A 39 -0.81 10.91 0.50
CA PRO A 39 -1.38 11.50 -0.72
C PRO A 39 -0.60 11.17 -2.00
N ALA A 40 0.69 10.82 -1.90
CA ALA A 40 1.49 10.44 -3.06
C ALA A 40 1.12 9.05 -3.60
N LEU A 41 0.54 8.18 -2.76
CA LEU A 41 0.18 6.82 -3.13
C LEU A 41 -0.88 6.79 -4.25
N ALA A 42 -1.95 7.60 -4.16
CA ALA A 42 -2.97 7.66 -5.21
C ALA A 42 -2.36 8.05 -6.58
N THR A 43 -1.43 8.99 -6.58
CA THR A 43 -0.70 9.40 -7.79
C THR A 43 0.18 8.28 -8.31
N ALA A 44 0.97 7.63 -7.46
CA ALA A 44 1.81 6.50 -7.84
C ALA A 44 0.99 5.33 -8.41
N MET A 45 -0.17 5.04 -7.82
CA MET A 45 -1.09 4.00 -8.30
C MET A 45 -1.68 4.33 -9.68
N ARG A 46 -2.06 5.60 -9.90
CA ARG A 46 -2.56 6.08 -11.19
C ARG A 46 -1.49 6.01 -12.29
N GLU A 47 -0.26 6.42 -11.97
CA GLU A 47 0.84 6.46 -12.93
C GLU A 47 1.36 5.06 -13.26
N ARG A 48 1.54 4.21 -12.24
CA ARG A 48 2.04 2.84 -12.44
C ARG A 48 0.97 1.94 -13.01
N GLY A 49 -0.30 2.06 -12.58
CA GLY A 49 -1.41 1.30 -13.12
C GLY A 49 -1.36 -0.21 -12.89
N HIS A 50 -0.60 -0.70 -11.91
CA HIS A 50 -0.48 -2.12 -11.58
C HIS A 50 -1.08 -2.42 -10.21
N ALA A 51 -1.87 -3.50 -10.10
CA ALA A 51 -2.37 -3.98 -8.82
C ALA A 51 -1.25 -4.70 -8.06
N VAL A 52 -1.09 -4.37 -6.78
CA VAL A 52 -0.23 -5.10 -5.85
C VAL A 52 -1.15 -5.92 -4.96
N HIS A 53 -1.01 -7.24 -5.00
CA HIS A 53 -1.78 -8.13 -4.12
C HIS A 53 -1.06 -8.27 -2.78
N GLU A 54 -1.83 -8.19 -1.69
CA GLU A 54 -1.32 -8.34 -0.31
C GLU A 54 -0.51 -9.63 -0.16
N GLU A 55 -0.95 -10.74 -0.76
CA GLU A 55 -0.25 -12.04 -0.78
C GLU A 55 1.20 -11.96 -1.28
N ARG A 56 1.53 -11.02 -2.18
CA ARG A 56 2.92 -10.82 -2.64
C ARG A 56 3.77 -10.01 -1.69
N VAL A 57 3.15 -9.30 -0.75
CA VAL A 57 3.83 -8.53 0.29
C VAL A 57 3.91 -9.36 1.59
N VAL A 58 3.11 -10.42 1.73
CA VAL A 58 3.09 -11.30 2.92
C VAL A 58 4.48 -11.80 3.31
N ASP A 59 5.29 -12.28 2.37
CA ASP A 59 6.64 -12.77 2.69
C ASP A 59 7.52 -11.66 3.28
N VAL A 60 7.38 -10.43 2.77
CA VAL A 60 8.13 -9.28 3.25
C VAL A 60 7.58 -8.77 4.60
N LEU A 61 6.27 -8.90 4.84
CA LEU A 61 5.65 -8.60 6.13
C LEU A 61 6.05 -9.62 7.21
N LEU A 62 6.12 -10.90 6.85
CA LEU A 62 6.57 -11.97 7.76
C LEU A 62 8.06 -11.87 8.08
N ALA A 63 8.89 -11.47 7.12
CA ALA A 63 10.30 -11.19 7.35
C ALA A 63 10.50 -10.05 8.35
N ASP A 64 9.71 -8.98 8.24
CA ASP A 64 9.72 -7.84 9.17
C ASP A 64 9.22 -8.24 10.58
N TRP A 65 8.19 -9.09 10.65
CA TRP A 65 7.65 -9.60 11.92
C TRP A 65 8.60 -10.55 12.67
N ASN A 66 9.44 -11.33 11.98
CA ASN A 66 10.40 -12.23 12.62
C ASN A 66 11.67 -11.50 13.13
N GLY A 67 11.72 -10.18 13.01
CA GLY A 67 12.84 -9.34 13.45
C GLY A 67 12.65 -8.66 14.82
N VAL A 68 11.79 -9.17 15.70
CA VAL A 68 11.60 -8.69 17.09
C VAL A 68 12.11 -9.66 18.16
#